data_AF-A0A182UL40-F1
#
_entry.id   AF-A0A182UL40-F1
#
_cell.length_a   1.000
_cell.length_b   1.000
_cell.length_c   1.000
_cell.angle_alpha   90.00
_cell.angle_beta   90.00
_cell.angle_gamma   90.00
#
_symmetry.space_group_name_H-M   'P 1'
#
loop_
_entity.id
_entity.type
_entity.pdbx_description
1 polymer ?
#
loop_
_entity_poly.entity_id
_entity_poly.type
_entity_poly.pdbx_seq_one_letter_code
_entity_poly.pdbx_strand_id
1 'polypeptide(L)'
;MPKPIDMQYHESIEVGNVRFGDTIEGLDSFHNFMSSELGQFLFYNAEDTLIRQGKCANADKCPCQEPRQMDAICSNVRCTVPHCLSPIQPPGHCCPMCGSWFRMDMATINGVFNMQTFMDKLRRKINTGEVDDSGVEFHIGVDRSAGANVVQLIIVDKGEYGEKSTRMMDSLGPFFEKQFSAGFQVTHAGQPHTPLEGGQLLAFVMLTLIVASTFFSIIYVYYYDDVLLPRLRAAVRNRQFFTTPFVFARFDPNNDVDGLSVDVTYPSAVQLANEEREESAALGDDVENHHASSFNNPMYEKPAPKVDPAMEVFDDVELLVK
;
A
#
# COMPACT_ATOMS: atom_id res chain seq x y z
N MET A 1 1.52 2.24 -26.80
CA MET A 1 2.31 1.13 -27.36
C MET A 1 2.21 -0.04 -26.39
N PRO A 2 1.92 -1.27 -26.87
CA PRO A 2 1.98 -2.45 -26.01
C PRO A 2 3.40 -2.59 -25.45
N LYS A 3 3.52 -2.98 -24.18
CA LYS A 3 4.83 -3.27 -23.60
C LYS A 3 5.35 -4.57 -24.23
N PRO A 4 6.64 -4.63 -24.60
CA PRO A 4 7.24 -5.86 -25.08
C PRO A 4 7.22 -6.92 -23.97
N ILE A 5 7.01 -8.17 -24.36
CA ILE A 5 6.94 -9.34 -23.51
C ILE A 5 8.29 -10.05 -23.58
N ASP A 6 8.87 -10.34 -22.43
CA ASP A 6 10.09 -11.16 -22.33
C ASP A 6 9.69 -12.64 -22.23
N MET A 7 10.16 -13.47 -23.16
CA MET A 7 9.94 -14.91 -23.14
C MET A 7 11.01 -15.66 -22.33
N GLN A 8 12.03 -14.96 -21.85
CA GLN A 8 13.05 -15.44 -20.92
C GLN A 8 13.76 -16.73 -21.34
N TYR A 9 13.87 -17.01 -22.64
CA TYR A 9 14.48 -18.23 -23.17
C TYR A 9 13.88 -19.52 -22.58
N HIS A 10 12.59 -19.52 -22.27
CA HIS A 10 11.92 -20.73 -21.82
C HIS A 10 12.05 -21.85 -22.88
N GLU A 11 12.46 -23.05 -22.49
CA GLU A 11 12.68 -24.18 -23.41
C GLU A 11 11.41 -24.52 -24.23
N SER A 12 10.25 -24.51 -23.57
CA SER A 12 8.97 -24.69 -24.25
C SER A 12 7.80 -24.12 -23.45
N ILE A 13 6.82 -23.56 -24.16
CA ILE A 13 5.54 -23.11 -23.63
C ILE A 13 4.43 -23.92 -24.31
N GLU A 14 3.68 -24.68 -23.53
CA GLU A 14 2.59 -25.52 -24.01
C GLU A 14 1.24 -24.81 -23.80
N VAL A 15 0.50 -24.56 -24.87
CA VAL A 15 -0.79 -23.86 -24.84
C VAL A 15 -1.82 -24.53 -25.76
N GLY A 16 -3.10 -24.34 -25.47
CA GLY A 16 -4.18 -24.91 -26.30
C GLY A 16 -4.33 -24.19 -27.64
N ASN A 17 -4.36 -22.86 -27.61
CA ASN A 17 -4.42 -22.00 -28.78
C ASN A 17 -3.80 -20.64 -28.43
N VAL A 18 -3.31 -19.91 -29.44
CA VAL A 18 -2.80 -18.55 -29.29
C VAL A 18 -3.58 -17.62 -30.20
N ARG A 19 -4.01 -16.48 -29.65
CA ARG A 19 -4.62 -15.40 -30.41
C ARG A 19 -3.94 -14.09 -30.03
N PHE A 20 -3.42 -13.40 -31.04
CA PHE A 20 -2.73 -12.12 -30.89
C PHE A 20 -3.31 -11.10 -31.88
N GLY A 21 -3.98 -10.08 -31.34
CA GLY A 21 -4.77 -9.15 -32.14
C GLY A 21 -5.89 -9.86 -32.91
N ASP A 22 -6.29 -9.26 -34.04
CA ASP A 22 -7.32 -9.81 -34.93
C ASP A 22 -6.74 -10.64 -36.08
N THR A 23 -5.41 -10.63 -36.24
CA THR A 23 -4.73 -11.17 -37.42
C THR A 23 -4.02 -12.49 -37.19
N ILE A 24 -3.61 -12.78 -35.95
CA ILE A 24 -2.82 -13.96 -35.64
C ILE A 24 -3.65 -14.88 -34.74
N GLU A 25 -4.09 -15.98 -35.32
CA GLU A 25 -4.78 -17.06 -34.63
C GLU A 25 -4.12 -18.40 -34.98
N GLY A 26 -3.94 -19.24 -33.98
CA GLY A 26 -3.31 -20.55 -34.12
C GLY A 26 -1.82 -20.52 -33.80
N LEU A 27 -1.31 -21.69 -33.38
CA LEU A 27 0.09 -21.85 -32.99
C LEU A 27 1.06 -21.63 -34.15
N ASP A 28 0.75 -22.14 -35.35
CA ASP A 28 1.63 -22.03 -36.51
C ASP A 28 1.77 -20.57 -36.98
N SER A 29 0.65 -19.86 -37.06
CA SER A 29 0.60 -18.42 -37.38
C SER A 29 1.39 -17.62 -36.36
N PHE A 30 1.25 -17.94 -35.07
CA PHE A 30 1.98 -17.27 -34.01
C PHE A 30 3.48 -17.57 -34.05
N HIS A 31 3.88 -18.80 -34.32
CA HIS A 31 5.27 -19.18 -34.49
C HIS A 31 5.93 -18.42 -35.66
N ASN A 32 5.23 -18.30 -36.79
CA ASN A 32 5.69 -17.50 -37.93
C ASN A 32 5.72 -16.00 -37.62
N PHE A 33 4.82 -15.52 -36.76
CA PHE A 33 4.84 -14.13 -36.33
C PHE A 33 6.03 -13.85 -35.42
N MET A 34 6.35 -14.72 -34.47
CA MET A 34 7.51 -14.56 -33.58
C MET A 34 8.83 -14.49 -34.34
N SER A 35 8.96 -15.18 -35.49
CA SER A 35 10.16 -15.09 -36.33
C SER A 35 10.24 -13.82 -37.20
N SER A 36 9.17 -13.01 -37.25
CA SER A 36 9.18 -11.71 -37.93
C SER A 36 9.89 -10.63 -37.11
N GLU A 37 10.38 -9.57 -37.77
CA GLU A 37 11.01 -8.42 -37.08
C GLU A 37 10.09 -7.77 -36.04
N LEU A 38 8.79 -7.64 -36.37
CA LEU A 38 7.80 -7.10 -35.45
C LEU A 38 7.55 -8.05 -34.27
N GLY A 39 7.55 -9.37 -34.53
CA GLY A 39 7.46 -10.40 -33.51
C GLY A 39 8.61 -10.33 -32.52
N GLN A 40 9.85 -10.27 -32.99
CA GLN A 40 11.05 -10.15 -32.15
C GLN A 40 11.08 -8.84 -31.35
N PHE A 41 10.51 -7.75 -31.89
CA PHE A 41 10.37 -6.49 -31.16
C PHE A 41 9.36 -6.58 -30.01
N LEU A 42 8.27 -7.32 -30.20
CA LEU A 42 7.20 -7.47 -29.21
C LEU A 42 7.45 -8.63 -28.24
N PHE A 43 8.14 -9.67 -28.67
CA PHE A 43 8.46 -10.89 -27.94
C PHE A 43 9.96 -11.13 -28.05
N TYR A 44 10.75 -10.49 -27.20
CA TYR A 44 12.19 -10.66 -27.21
C TYR A 44 12.58 -11.89 -26.37
N ASN A 45 13.77 -12.43 -26.63
CA ASN A 45 14.25 -13.69 -26.04
C ASN A 45 13.37 -14.90 -26.37
N ALA A 46 12.65 -14.86 -27.50
CA ALA A 46 11.75 -15.90 -27.96
C ALA A 46 12.40 -16.91 -28.91
N GLU A 47 13.63 -16.66 -29.37
CA GLU A 47 14.32 -17.43 -30.42
C GLU A 47 14.43 -18.93 -30.09
N ASP A 48 14.69 -19.26 -28.82
CA ASP A 48 14.81 -20.63 -28.34
C ASP A 48 13.49 -21.18 -27.74
N THR A 49 12.43 -20.37 -27.69
CA THR A 49 11.19 -20.75 -27.02
C THR A 49 10.24 -21.49 -27.95
N LEU A 50 10.12 -22.80 -27.72
CA LEU A 50 9.24 -23.67 -28.50
C LEU A 50 7.79 -23.57 -28.01
N ILE A 51 6.92 -22.97 -28.80
CA ILE A 51 5.49 -22.94 -28.51
C ILE A 51 4.81 -24.14 -29.14
N ARG A 52 4.20 -24.97 -28.30
CA ARG A 52 3.63 -26.27 -28.72
C ARG A 52 2.19 -26.42 -28.25
N GLN A 53 1.45 -27.25 -28.97
CA GLN A 53 0.10 -27.60 -28.57
C GLN A 53 0.16 -28.43 -27.29
N GLY A 54 -0.55 -27.99 -26.26
CA GLY A 54 -0.59 -28.67 -24.98
C GLY A 54 -1.14 -30.10 -25.10
N LYS A 55 -0.53 -31.03 -24.36
CA LYS A 55 -0.86 -32.48 -24.42
C LYS A 55 -2.09 -32.87 -23.60
N CYS A 56 -2.82 -31.89 -23.08
CA CYS A 56 -3.94 -32.14 -22.20
C CYS A 56 -5.22 -32.46 -22.99
N ALA A 57 -5.62 -33.74 -22.99
CA ALA A 57 -6.88 -34.16 -23.61
C ALA A 57 -8.13 -33.75 -22.81
N ASN A 58 -8.02 -33.55 -21.49
CA ASN A 58 -9.12 -33.18 -20.59
C ASN A 58 -8.66 -32.09 -19.62
N ALA A 59 -9.09 -30.84 -19.84
CA ALA A 59 -8.72 -29.69 -19.02
C ALA A 59 -8.95 -29.93 -17.51
N ASP A 60 -10.02 -30.64 -17.16
CA ASP A 60 -10.41 -30.94 -15.78
C ASP A 60 -9.46 -31.89 -15.01
N LYS A 61 -8.51 -32.53 -15.70
CA LYS A 61 -7.62 -33.55 -15.13
C LYS A 61 -6.14 -33.21 -15.28
N CYS A 62 -5.82 -32.10 -15.94
CA CYS A 62 -4.44 -31.71 -16.17
C CYS A 62 -4.05 -30.58 -15.22
N PRO A 63 -2.81 -30.58 -14.72
CA PRO A 63 -2.25 -29.39 -14.11
C PRO A 63 -2.12 -28.28 -15.17
N CYS A 64 -2.17 -27.03 -14.71
CA CYS A 64 -2.01 -25.87 -15.58
C CYS A 64 -0.57 -25.70 -16.08
N GLN A 65 0.41 -25.96 -15.21
CA GLN A 65 1.82 -25.80 -15.49
C GLN A 65 2.57 -27.08 -15.15
N GLU A 66 3.60 -27.40 -15.93
CA GLU A 66 4.53 -28.48 -15.58
C GLU A 66 5.48 -28.01 -14.46
N PRO A 67 5.90 -28.89 -13.54
CA PRO A 67 6.78 -28.50 -12.44
C PRO A 67 8.08 -27.81 -12.89
N ARG A 68 8.60 -28.15 -14.07
CA ARG A 68 9.82 -27.53 -14.63
C ARG A 68 9.65 -26.05 -14.97
N GLN A 69 8.44 -25.62 -15.34
CA GLN A 69 8.17 -24.22 -15.64
C GLN A 69 8.02 -23.38 -14.37
N MET A 70 7.66 -24.01 -13.24
CA MET A 70 7.44 -23.32 -11.97
C MET A 70 8.71 -22.61 -11.48
N ASP A 71 9.89 -23.20 -11.64
CA ASP A 71 11.14 -22.58 -11.17
C ASP A 71 11.39 -21.22 -11.85
N ALA A 72 11.16 -21.16 -13.16
CA ALA A 72 11.33 -19.95 -13.93
C ALA A 72 10.15 -18.96 -13.77
N ILE A 73 8.93 -19.43 -13.48
CA ILE A 73 7.84 -18.54 -13.07
C ILE A 73 8.15 -17.89 -11.72
N CYS A 74 8.60 -18.70 -10.75
CA CYS A 74 8.85 -18.24 -9.39
C CYS A 74 10.10 -17.39 -9.24
N SER A 75 11.09 -17.50 -10.12
CA SER A 75 12.26 -16.61 -10.14
C SER A 75 11.88 -15.14 -10.43
N ASN A 76 10.76 -14.91 -11.11
CA ASN A 76 10.23 -13.59 -11.42
C ASN A 76 9.38 -12.99 -10.30
N VAL A 77 9.01 -13.79 -9.30
CA VAL A 77 8.11 -13.37 -8.22
C VAL A 77 8.93 -13.03 -6.98
N ARG A 78 8.70 -11.84 -6.41
CA ARG A 78 9.25 -11.46 -5.11
C ARG A 78 8.22 -11.72 -4.03
N CYS A 79 8.52 -12.67 -3.15
CA CYS A 79 7.65 -13.04 -2.05
C CYS A 79 7.79 -12.09 -0.85
N THR A 80 6.67 -11.57 -0.38
CA THR A 80 6.59 -10.88 0.92
C THR A 80 6.43 -11.89 2.04
N VAL A 81 6.90 -11.55 3.24
CA VAL A 81 6.71 -12.42 4.42
C VAL A 81 5.24 -12.35 4.84
N PRO A 82 4.52 -13.48 4.89
CA PRO A 82 3.11 -13.50 5.24
C PRO A 82 2.90 -13.28 6.76
N HIS A 83 1.78 -12.66 7.14
CA HIS A 83 1.46 -12.29 8.53
C HIS A 83 0.80 -13.43 9.32
N CYS A 84 1.44 -14.60 9.38
CA CYS A 84 1.00 -15.74 10.19
C CYS A 84 2.20 -16.54 10.71
N LEU A 85 2.03 -17.22 11.85
CA LEU A 85 3.12 -17.94 12.54
C LEU A 85 3.68 -19.12 11.75
N SER A 86 2.82 -19.82 11.01
CA SER A 86 3.19 -21.02 10.24
C SER A 86 2.54 -20.95 8.87
N PRO A 87 3.12 -20.23 7.91
CA PRO A 87 2.54 -20.12 6.59
C PRO A 87 2.65 -21.45 5.83
N ILE A 88 1.71 -21.68 4.92
CA ILE A 88 1.65 -22.87 4.07
C ILE A 88 2.08 -22.50 2.65
N GLN A 89 2.66 -23.46 1.91
CA GLN A 89 3.00 -23.28 0.50
C GLN A 89 2.42 -24.45 -0.32
N PRO A 90 1.19 -24.28 -0.85
CA PRO A 90 0.59 -25.29 -1.71
C PRO A 90 1.38 -25.50 -3.01
N PRO A 91 1.35 -26.71 -3.60
CA PRO A 91 1.95 -26.96 -4.91
C PRO A 91 1.44 -25.97 -5.98
N GLY A 92 2.36 -25.48 -6.80
CA GLY A 92 2.08 -24.45 -7.81
C GLY A 92 2.08 -23.01 -7.28
N HIS A 93 2.30 -22.78 -5.98
CA HIS A 93 2.51 -21.44 -5.44
C HIS A 93 4.00 -21.13 -5.24
N CYS A 94 4.41 -19.95 -5.71
CA CYS A 94 5.79 -19.49 -5.54
C CYS A 94 6.09 -18.99 -4.13
N CYS A 95 5.08 -18.42 -3.46
CA CYS A 95 5.23 -17.78 -2.16
C CYS A 95 4.44 -18.51 -1.07
N PRO A 96 4.96 -18.50 0.17
CA PRO A 96 4.20 -18.97 1.33
C PRO A 96 3.04 -18.00 1.60
N MET A 97 1.91 -18.55 2.06
CA MET A 97 0.65 -17.84 2.24
C MET A 97 -0.03 -18.21 3.55
N CYS A 98 -0.93 -17.34 4.04
CA CYS A 98 -1.81 -17.62 5.17
C CYS A 98 -3.19 -18.03 4.65
N GLY A 99 -3.67 -19.19 5.06
CA GLY A 99 -4.94 -19.73 4.61
C GLY A 99 -5.07 -21.20 4.96
N SER A 100 -5.88 -21.91 4.18
CA SER A 100 -6.08 -23.34 4.32
C SER A 100 -5.96 -24.06 3.00
N TRP A 101 -5.41 -25.27 3.04
CA TRP A 101 -5.16 -26.10 1.87
C TRP A 101 -5.64 -27.52 2.11
N PHE A 102 -6.55 -27.96 1.23
CA PHE A 102 -7.05 -29.32 1.13
C PHE A 102 -6.40 -30.02 -0.07
N ARG A 103 -6.00 -31.28 0.13
CA ARG A 103 -5.34 -32.13 -0.87
C ARG A 103 -5.97 -33.52 -0.86
N MET A 104 -6.29 -34.06 -2.05
CA MET A 104 -6.84 -35.41 -2.20
C MET A 104 -6.37 -36.07 -3.49
N ASP A 105 -5.90 -37.32 -3.41
CA ASP A 105 -5.49 -38.08 -4.59
C ASP A 105 -6.71 -38.60 -5.36
N MET A 106 -6.82 -38.27 -6.65
CA MET A 106 -7.90 -38.75 -7.50
C MET A 106 -7.94 -40.28 -7.61
N ALA A 107 -6.80 -40.97 -7.46
CA ALA A 107 -6.72 -42.43 -7.55
C ALA A 107 -7.46 -43.13 -6.40
N THR A 108 -7.62 -42.46 -5.26
CA THR A 108 -8.31 -43.01 -4.09
C THR A 108 -9.84 -42.85 -4.17
N ILE A 109 -10.33 -42.16 -5.19
CA ILE A 109 -11.76 -41.95 -5.42
C ILE A 109 -12.33 -43.18 -6.14
N ASN A 110 -13.21 -43.91 -5.45
CA ASN A 110 -13.93 -45.03 -6.04
C ASN A 110 -14.97 -44.50 -7.06
N GLY A 111 -14.65 -44.60 -8.35
CA GLY A 111 -15.55 -44.28 -9.47
C GLY A 111 -15.03 -43.19 -10.40
N VAL A 112 -15.92 -42.68 -11.26
CA VAL A 112 -15.59 -41.60 -12.20
C VAL A 112 -15.66 -40.25 -11.46
N PHE A 113 -14.52 -39.73 -11.02
CA PHE A 113 -14.45 -38.38 -10.46
C PHE A 113 -14.73 -37.34 -11.56
N ASN A 114 -15.79 -36.55 -11.37
CA ASN A 114 -16.13 -35.41 -12.22
C ASN A 114 -15.81 -34.12 -11.45
N MET A 115 -14.77 -33.41 -11.90
CA MET A 115 -14.30 -32.18 -11.27
C MET A 115 -15.40 -31.11 -11.24
N GLN A 116 -16.12 -30.93 -12.35
CA GLN A 116 -17.14 -29.90 -12.47
C GLN A 116 -18.29 -30.11 -11.48
N THR A 117 -18.75 -31.36 -11.35
CA THR A 117 -19.78 -31.72 -10.35
C THR A 117 -19.29 -31.50 -8.92
N PHE A 118 -18.01 -31.79 -8.65
CA PHE A 118 -17.40 -31.52 -7.35
C PHE A 118 -17.35 -30.02 -7.06
N MET A 119 -16.88 -29.21 -8.03
CA MET A 119 -16.82 -27.75 -7.92
C MET A 119 -18.21 -27.15 -7.69
N ASP A 120 -19.23 -27.62 -8.40
CA ASP A 120 -20.60 -27.11 -8.25
C ASP A 120 -21.20 -27.43 -6.88
N LYS A 121 -20.98 -28.66 -6.39
CA LYS A 121 -21.39 -29.06 -5.03
C LYS A 121 -20.67 -28.26 -3.96
N LEU A 122 -19.37 -28.04 -4.14
CA LEU A 122 -18.55 -27.28 -3.20
C LEU A 122 -18.98 -25.80 -3.17
N ARG A 123 -19.11 -25.16 -4.34
CA ARG A 123 -19.61 -23.78 -4.46
C ARG A 123 -20.98 -23.63 -3.82
N ARG A 124 -21.90 -24.56 -4.07
CA ARG A 124 -23.21 -24.55 -3.42
C ARG A 124 -23.06 -24.63 -1.91
N LYS A 125 -22.21 -25.51 -1.38
CA LYS A 125 -22.00 -25.69 0.05
C LYS A 125 -21.41 -24.44 0.69
N ILE A 126 -20.43 -23.82 0.05
CA ILE A 126 -19.80 -22.54 0.43
C ILE A 126 -20.84 -21.43 0.51
N ASN A 127 -21.63 -21.24 -0.55
CA ASN A 127 -22.66 -20.20 -0.61
C ASN A 127 -23.79 -20.40 0.42
N THR A 128 -24.04 -21.65 0.83
CA THR A 128 -25.03 -21.99 1.87
C THR A 128 -24.44 -22.08 3.27
N GLY A 129 -23.13 -21.86 3.42
CA GLY A 129 -22.40 -22.06 4.66
C GLY A 129 -22.75 -21.02 5.73
N GLU A 130 -22.45 -21.37 6.99
CA GLU A 130 -22.57 -20.48 8.16
C GLU A 130 -21.52 -19.36 8.19
N VAL A 131 -20.55 -19.38 7.28
CA VAL A 131 -19.44 -18.43 7.19
C VAL A 131 -19.68 -17.49 6.00
N ASP A 132 -19.59 -16.18 6.26
CA ASP A 132 -19.72 -15.15 5.24
C ASP A 132 -18.62 -15.28 4.15
N ASP A 133 -19.03 -15.68 2.95
CA ASP A 133 -18.18 -15.86 1.76
C ASP A 133 -17.59 -14.53 1.24
N SER A 134 -18.13 -13.39 1.70
CA SER A 134 -17.62 -12.08 1.28
C SER A 134 -16.14 -11.89 1.64
N GLY A 135 -15.69 -12.47 2.75
CA GLY A 135 -14.35 -12.27 3.33
C GLY A 135 -13.28 -13.27 2.90
N VAL A 136 -13.58 -14.19 1.97
CA VAL A 136 -12.67 -15.27 1.56
C VAL A 136 -12.65 -15.42 0.04
N GLU A 137 -11.56 -15.94 -0.48
CA GLU A 137 -11.39 -16.34 -1.87
C GLU A 137 -10.89 -17.78 -1.90
N PHE A 138 -11.35 -18.56 -2.88
CA PHE A 138 -10.95 -19.95 -3.01
C PHE A 138 -10.61 -20.31 -4.45
N HIS A 139 -9.65 -21.22 -4.59
CA HIS A 139 -9.23 -21.76 -5.86
C HIS A 139 -9.22 -23.28 -5.82
N ILE A 140 -9.71 -23.91 -6.88
CA ILE A 140 -9.73 -25.36 -7.04
C ILE A 140 -8.91 -25.69 -8.28
N GLY A 141 -7.95 -26.58 -8.12
CA GLY A 141 -7.05 -26.97 -9.20
C GLY A 141 -6.63 -28.43 -9.11
N VAL A 142 -5.92 -28.87 -10.15
CA VAL A 142 -5.29 -30.19 -10.19
C VAL A 142 -3.79 -29.99 -10.15
N ASP A 143 -3.13 -30.76 -9.28
CA ASP A 143 -1.68 -30.84 -9.18
C ASP A 143 -1.20 -32.24 -9.62
N ARG A 144 0.00 -32.29 -10.21
CA ARG A 144 0.70 -33.55 -10.54
C ARG A 144 2.13 -33.58 -9.97
N SER A 145 2.49 -32.67 -9.06
CA SER A 145 3.85 -32.53 -8.55
C SER A 145 4.40 -33.80 -7.87
N ALA A 146 3.54 -34.70 -7.40
CA ALA A 146 3.93 -35.98 -6.80
C ALA A 146 3.76 -37.21 -7.74
N GLY A 147 3.58 -37.00 -9.04
CA GLY A 147 3.38 -38.05 -10.04
C GLY A 147 1.95 -38.59 -10.14
N ALA A 148 1.12 -38.42 -9.11
CA ALA A 148 -0.32 -38.71 -9.13
C ALA A 148 -1.15 -37.45 -9.41
N ASN A 149 -2.33 -37.59 -9.99
CA ASN A 149 -3.27 -36.49 -10.17
C ASN A 149 -3.99 -36.22 -8.84
N VAL A 150 -3.79 -35.03 -8.30
CA VAL A 150 -4.29 -34.64 -6.99
C VAL A 150 -5.20 -33.43 -7.14
N VAL A 151 -6.39 -33.50 -6.55
CA VAL A 151 -7.29 -32.35 -6.41
C VAL A 151 -6.80 -31.50 -5.25
N GLN A 152 -6.66 -30.21 -5.47
CA GLN A 152 -6.37 -29.25 -4.42
C GLN A 152 -7.44 -28.17 -4.34
N LEU A 153 -7.80 -27.81 -3.11
CA LEU A 153 -8.64 -26.66 -2.78
C LEU A 153 -7.84 -25.76 -1.85
N ILE A 154 -7.71 -24.51 -2.22
CA ILE A 154 -6.99 -23.49 -1.44
C ILE A 154 -8.01 -22.41 -1.09
N ILE A 155 -8.08 -22.02 0.17
CA ILE A 155 -8.96 -20.96 0.66
C ILE A 155 -8.08 -19.93 1.38
N VAL A 156 -8.28 -18.66 1.06
CA VAL A 156 -7.56 -17.51 1.62
C VAL A 156 -8.51 -16.44 2.09
N ASP A 157 -8.07 -15.64 3.07
CA ASP A 157 -8.80 -14.47 3.54
C ASP A 157 -8.58 -13.31 2.56
N LYS A 158 -9.63 -12.54 2.28
CA LYS A 158 -9.48 -11.27 1.57
C LYS A 158 -8.97 -10.20 2.53
N GLY A 159 -7.83 -9.60 2.20
CA GLY A 159 -7.20 -8.56 3.02
C GLY A 159 -6.30 -9.15 4.11
N GLU A 160 -6.42 -8.64 5.33
CA GLU A 160 -5.63 -9.13 6.47
C GLU A 160 -6.10 -10.52 6.91
N TYR A 161 -5.15 -11.39 7.23
CA TYR A 161 -5.43 -12.75 7.66
C TYR A 161 -6.07 -12.75 9.05
N GLY A 162 -7.31 -13.25 9.12
CA GLY A 162 -8.14 -13.30 10.33
C GLY A 162 -8.71 -14.69 10.60
N GLU A 163 -8.08 -15.74 10.07
CA GLU A 163 -8.46 -17.15 10.20
C GLU A 163 -9.85 -17.51 9.61
N LYS A 164 -10.42 -16.66 8.74
CA LYS A 164 -11.74 -16.93 8.15
C LYS A 164 -11.71 -18.15 7.23
N SER A 165 -10.66 -18.26 6.41
CA SER A 165 -10.35 -19.39 5.54
C SER A 165 -10.19 -20.70 6.30
N THR A 166 -9.56 -20.65 7.48
CA THR A 166 -9.41 -21.80 8.39
C THR A 166 -10.76 -22.28 8.89
N ARG A 167 -11.57 -21.38 9.46
CA ARG A 167 -12.93 -21.74 9.92
C ARG A 167 -13.82 -22.25 8.79
N MET A 168 -13.68 -21.67 7.60
CA MET A 168 -14.41 -22.12 6.42
C MET A 168 -13.97 -23.52 6.00
N MET A 169 -12.67 -23.80 5.96
CA MET A 169 -12.16 -25.13 5.65
C MET A 169 -12.66 -26.17 6.66
N ASP A 170 -12.66 -25.84 7.96
CA ASP A 170 -13.17 -26.71 9.01
C ASP A 170 -14.66 -26.99 8.84
N SER A 171 -15.45 -25.98 8.46
CA SER A 171 -16.88 -26.14 8.17
C SER A 171 -17.18 -27.09 7.00
N LEU A 172 -16.21 -27.26 6.09
CA LEU A 172 -16.28 -28.17 4.96
C LEU A 172 -15.83 -29.59 5.31
N GLY A 173 -15.24 -29.82 6.49
CA GLY A 173 -14.83 -31.14 6.99
C GLY A 173 -15.90 -32.24 6.80
N PRO A 174 -17.14 -32.05 7.29
CA PRO A 174 -18.21 -33.03 7.12
C PRO A 174 -18.60 -33.28 5.66
N PHE A 175 -18.42 -32.28 4.78
CA PHE A 175 -18.65 -32.46 3.34
C PHE A 175 -17.56 -33.36 2.73
N PHE A 176 -16.30 -33.17 3.11
CA PHE A 176 -15.20 -34.01 2.64
C PHE A 176 -15.32 -35.45 3.15
N GLU A 177 -15.62 -35.66 4.42
CA GLU A 177 -15.81 -37.00 4.99
C GLU A 177 -16.96 -37.78 4.33
N LYS A 178 -18.04 -37.08 3.95
CA LYS A 178 -19.17 -37.68 3.24
C LYS A 178 -18.82 -38.01 1.78
N GLN A 179 -18.02 -37.17 1.14
CA GLN A 179 -17.67 -37.31 -0.28
C GLN A 179 -16.48 -38.27 -0.49
N PHE A 180 -15.58 -38.37 0.48
CA PHE A 180 -14.33 -39.12 0.42
C PHE A 180 -14.19 -40.00 1.65
N SER A 181 -14.11 -41.32 1.44
CA SER A 181 -14.07 -42.30 2.53
C SER A 181 -12.75 -42.32 3.30
N ALA A 182 -11.64 -41.96 2.64
CA ALA A 182 -10.29 -41.83 3.21
C ALA A 182 -9.36 -41.11 2.21
N GLY A 183 -8.18 -40.68 2.66
CA GLY A 183 -7.09 -40.25 1.77
C GLY A 183 -6.97 -38.75 1.50
N PHE A 184 -7.84 -37.91 2.10
CA PHE A 184 -7.70 -36.46 2.03
C PHE A 184 -6.86 -35.91 3.19
N GLN A 185 -6.18 -34.81 2.93
CA GLN A 185 -5.37 -34.08 3.90
C GLN A 185 -5.80 -32.62 3.91
N VAL A 186 -5.99 -32.07 5.11
CA VAL A 186 -6.25 -30.65 5.31
C VAL A 186 -5.11 -30.06 6.13
N THR A 187 -4.61 -28.93 5.69
CA THR A 187 -3.54 -28.18 6.35
C THR A 187 -3.98 -26.73 6.50
N HIS A 188 -3.65 -26.15 7.64
CA HIS A 188 -3.99 -24.77 7.97
C HIS A 188 -2.72 -23.98 8.24
N ALA A 189 -2.74 -22.71 7.88
CA ALA A 189 -1.73 -21.78 8.35
C ALA A 189 -1.88 -21.55 9.86
N GLY A 190 -0.76 -21.20 10.50
CA GLY A 190 -0.75 -20.83 11.91
C GLY A 190 -1.56 -19.57 12.22
N GLN A 191 -1.61 -19.18 13.49
CA GLN A 191 -2.36 -18.01 13.94
C GLN A 191 -1.85 -16.71 13.29
N PRO A 192 -2.72 -15.68 13.13
CA PRO A 192 -2.33 -14.37 12.65
C PRO A 192 -1.21 -13.80 13.49
N HIS A 193 -0.17 -13.34 12.80
CA HIS A 193 0.97 -12.71 13.42
C HIS A 193 1.35 -11.48 12.62
N THR A 194 1.03 -10.31 13.16
CA THR A 194 1.53 -9.05 12.65
C THR A 194 2.88 -8.77 13.31
N PRO A 195 4.00 -8.82 12.56
CA PRO A 195 5.26 -8.36 13.12
C PRO A 195 5.10 -6.87 13.47
N LEU A 196 5.50 -6.47 14.67
CA LEU A 196 5.42 -5.06 15.05
C LEU A 196 6.25 -4.24 14.06
N GLU A 197 5.60 -3.30 13.38
CA GLU A 197 6.31 -2.34 12.54
C GLU A 197 7.24 -1.49 13.43
N GLY A 198 8.42 -1.12 12.91
CA GLY A 198 9.43 -0.41 13.70
C GLY A 198 8.90 0.86 14.39
N GLY A 199 7.90 1.52 13.80
CA GLY A 199 7.23 2.68 14.41
C GLY A 199 6.43 2.34 15.67
N GLN A 200 5.78 1.18 15.73
CA GLN A 200 5.03 0.73 16.90
C GLN A 200 5.97 0.43 18.08
N LEU A 201 7.10 -0.24 17.82
CA LEU A 201 8.13 -0.49 18.84
C LEU A 201 8.68 0.82 19.41
N LEU A 202 9.01 1.77 18.54
CA LEU A 202 9.50 3.09 18.96
C LEU A 202 8.44 3.82 19.80
N ALA A 203 7.16 3.76 19.40
CA ALA A 203 6.07 4.35 20.17
C ALA A 203 5.92 3.70 21.55
N PHE A 204 5.96 2.37 21.66
CA PHE A 204 5.92 1.66 22.94
C PHE A 204 7.11 2.01 23.84
N VAL A 205 8.32 2.10 23.29
CA VAL A 205 9.53 2.48 24.06
C VAL A 205 9.45 3.94 24.52
N MET A 206 9.03 4.86 23.65
CA MET A 206 8.87 6.27 24.01
C MET A 206 7.79 6.46 25.07
N LEU A 207 6.65 5.76 24.94
CA LEU A 207 5.58 5.82 25.92
C LEU A 207 6.03 5.31 27.29
N THR A 208 6.74 4.18 27.35
CA THR A 208 7.26 3.65 28.61
C THR A 208 8.30 4.58 29.23
N LEU A 209 9.16 5.24 28.44
CA LEU A 209 10.12 6.23 28.92
C LEU A 209 9.42 7.49 29.48
N ILE A 210 8.37 7.99 28.82
CA ILE A 210 7.59 9.13 29.31
C ILE A 210 6.89 8.78 30.63
N VAL A 211 6.29 7.59 30.73
CA VAL A 211 5.63 7.14 31.96
C VAL A 211 6.64 6.99 33.11
N ALA A 212 7.82 6.40 32.85
CA ALA A 212 8.85 6.29 33.86
C ALA A 212 9.38 7.67 34.28
N SER A 213 9.68 8.55 33.32
CA SER A 213 10.16 9.91 33.58
C SER A 213 9.16 10.73 34.39
N THR A 214 7.88 10.65 34.06
CA THR A 214 6.82 11.36 34.80
C THR A 214 6.66 10.81 36.21
N PHE A 215 6.70 9.48 36.39
CA PHE A 215 6.66 8.85 37.71
C PHE A 215 7.83 9.30 38.61
N PHE A 216 9.07 9.25 38.11
CA PHE A 216 10.23 9.73 38.86
C PHE A 216 10.18 11.23 39.12
N SER A 217 9.68 12.02 38.17
CA SER A 217 9.50 13.47 38.37
C SER A 217 8.48 13.76 39.47
N ILE A 218 7.36 13.02 39.53
CA ILE A 218 6.35 13.16 40.58
C ILE A 218 6.95 12.80 41.95
N ILE A 219 7.69 11.70 42.04
CA ILE A 219 8.37 11.29 43.29
C ILE A 219 9.39 12.34 43.72
N TYR A 220 10.22 12.81 42.80
CA TYR A 220 11.21 13.84 43.08
C TYR A 220 10.54 15.11 43.62
N VAL A 221 9.49 15.56 42.95
CA VAL A 221 8.73 16.73 43.36
C VAL A 221 8.06 16.54 44.73
N TYR A 222 7.53 15.35 45.02
CA TYR A 222 6.86 15.08 46.29
C TYR A 222 7.84 15.01 47.48
N TYR A 223 9.04 14.45 47.28
CA TYR A 223 9.99 14.20 48.37
C TYR A 223 11.10 15.23 48.52
N TYR A 224 11.52 15.88 47.44
CA TYR A 224 12.74 16.70 47.43
C TYR A 224 12.49 18.17 47.10
N ASP A 225 11.29 18.53 46.67
CA ASP A 225 11.09 19.85 46.07
C ASP A 225 10.26 20.81 46.94
N ASP A 226 10.97 21.51 47.82
CA ASP A 226 10.42 22.66 48.56
C ASP A 226 10.47 23.99 47.76
N VAL A 227 11.01 24.00 46.52
CA VAL A 227 11.35 25.23 45.79
C VAL A 227 10.66 25.37 44.42
N LEU A 228 10.60 24.33 43.58
CA LEU A 228 10.06 24.40 42.22
C LEU A 228 8.52 24.42 42.20
N LEU A 229 7.86 23.56 42.98
CA LEU A 229 6.40 23.54 43.13
C LEU A 229 5.78 24.88 43.55
N PRO A 230 6.25 25.57 44.62
CA PRO A 230 5.70 26.87 45.00
C PRO A 230 5.97 27.96 43.94
N ARG A 231 7.09 27.89 43.20
CA ARG A 231 7.38 28.81 42.08
C ARG A 231 6.51 28.56 40.86
N LEU A 232 6.28 27.32 40.47
CA LEU A 232 5.36 26.96 39.38
C LEU A 232 3.92 27.30 39.75
N ARG A 233 3.51 27.04 41.00
CA ARG A 233 2.18 27.42 41.49
C ARG A 233 2.01 28.94 41.56
N ALA A 234 3.06 29.69 41.91
CA ALA A 234 3.07 31.14 41.83
C ALA A 234 3.02 31.65 40.37
N ALA A 235 3.75 31.00 39.45
CA ALA A 235 3.75 31.33 38.02
C ALA A 235 2.43 30.99 37.32
N VAL A 236 1.76 29.90 37.68
CA VAL A 236 0.45 29.52 37.13
C VAL A 236 -0.69 30.36 37.73
N ARG A 237 -0.56 30.80 39.00
CA ARG A 237 -1.51 31.72 39.65
C ARG A 237 -1.36 33.15 39.14
N ASN A 238 -0.15 33.58 38.78
CA ASN A 238 0.07 34.78 37.97
C ASN A 238 -0.14 34.45 36.49
N ARG A 239 -1.41 34.51 36.04
CA ARG A 239 -1.79 34.50 34.61
C ARG A 239 -1.09 35.56 33.72
N GLN A 240 -0.17 36.35 34.25
CA GLN A 240 0.60 37.36 33.53
C GLN A 240 1.73 36.79 32.66
N PHE A 241 2.11 35.50 32.80
CA PHE A 241 3.20 34.95 31.98
C PHE A 241 2.84 34.81 30.48
N PHE A 242 1.55 34.68 30.14
CA PHE A 242 1.07 34.68 28.74
C PHE A 242 0.56 36.05 28.26
N THR A 243 0.68 37.10 29.09
CA THR A 243 0.27 38.47 28.74
C THR A 243 1.35 39.49 29.10
N THR A 244 2.62 39.16 28.87
CA THR A 244 3.59 40.24 28.70
C THR A 244 3.32 40.82 27.31
N PRO A 245 2.93 42.10 27.18
CA PRO A 245 2.92 42.72 25.86
C PRO A 245 4.36 42.63 25.34
N PHE A 246 4.53 42.16 24.12
CA PHE A 246 5.78 42.20 23.39
C PHE A 246 6.16 43.68 23.28
N VAL A 247 6.95 44.17 24.22
CA VAL A 247 7.52 45.52 24.13
C VAL A 247 8.65 45.41 23.13
N PHE A 248 8.36 45.74 21.87
CA PHE A 248 9.41 46.21 20.99
C PHE A 248 10.04 47.42 21.68
N ALA A 249 11.31 47.30 22.05
CA ALA A 249 12.11 48.47 22.39
C ALA A 249 12.16 49.35 21.13
N ARG A 250 11.23 50.31 21.01
CA ARG A 250 11.42 51.46 20.14
C ARG A 250 12.52 52.29 20.81
N PHE A 251 13.65 52.39 20.14
CA PHE A 251 14.63 53.42 20.44
C PHE A 251 13.92 54.77 20.27
N ASP A 252 13.66 55.46 21.36
CA ASP A 252 13.19 56.85 21.35
C ASP A 252 14.44 57.72 21.52
N PRO A 253 14.93 58.38 20.45
CA PRO A 253 16.09 59.24 20.54
C PRO A 253 15.59 60.62 20.96
N ASN A 254 15.18 60.76 22.21
CA ASN A 254 15.17 62.01 22.99
C ASN A 254 14.41 61.77 24.29
N ASN A 255 15.15 61.36 25.32
CA ASN A 255 14.77 61.66 26.68
C ASN A 255 15.88 62.56 27.26
N ASP A 256 15.64 63.87 27.25
CA ASP A 256 16.52 64.88 27.85
C ASP A 256 16.48 64.84 29.38
N VAL A 257 16.38 63.67 30.02
CA VAL A 257 16.58 63.53 31.46
C VAL A 257 16.99 62.09 31.76
N ASP A 258 18.28 61.80 31.60
CA ASP A 258 19.08 61.07 32.60
C ASP A 258 20.47 60.79 32.02
N GLY A 259 21.48 61.41 32.65
CA GLY A 259 22.84 61.50 32.15
C GLY A 259 23.62 60.20 32.24
N LEU A 260 23.52 59.37 31.20
CA LEU A 260 24.55 58.38 30.90
C LEU A 260 24.62 58.09 29.39
N SER A 261 25.04 59.08 28.61
CA SER A 261 25.51 58.85 27.24
C SER A 261 26.95 58.35 27.29
N VAL A 262 27.16 57.11 26.85
CA VAL A 262 28.49 56.59 26.55
C VAL A 262 28.79 56.98 25.10
N ASP A 263 29.67 57.97 24.95
CA ASP A 263 30.18 58.42 23.66
C ASP A 263 31.18 57.37 23.14
N VAL A 264 30.86 56.72 22.02
CA VAL A 264 31.79 55.81 21.32
C VAL A 264 32.31 56.56 20.10
N THR A 265 33.41 57.26 20.31
CA THR A 265 34.16 57.91 19.24
C THR A 265 34.86 56.85 18.38
N TYR A 266 34.44 56.70 17.12
CA TYR A 266 35.24 56.04 16.09
C TYR A 266 35.93 57.11 15.22
N PRO A 267 37.23 56.99 14.92
CA PRO A 267 37.92 57.99 14.13
C PRO A 267 37.62 57.75 12.65
N SER A 268 36.82 58.61 12.05
CA SER A 268 36.72 58.71 10.59
C SER A 268 37.44 59.98 10.14
N ALA A 269 38.60 59.75 9.52
CA ALA A 269 39.28 60.74 8.74
C ALA A 269 38.43 61.19 7.54
N VAL A 270 38.82 62.35 7.02
CA VAL A 270 38.46 62.95 5.73
C VAL A 270 37.29 63.94 5.78
N GLN A 271 37.65 65.14 6.25
CA GLN A 271 37.48 66.43 5.58
C GLN A 271 36.56 66.45 4.33
N LEU A 272 35.52 67.26 4.39
CA LEU A 272 35.07 68.00 3.20
C LEU A 272 34.95 69.47 3.58
N ALA A 273 35.79 70.27 2.93
CA ALA A 273 35.79 71.72 2.97
C ALA A 273 34.62 72.28 2.17
N ASN A 274 34.07 73.37 2.70
CA ASN A 274 33.45 74.54 2.07
C ASN A 274 32.57 74.31 0.83
N GLU A 275 31.26 74.53 0.94
CA GLU A 275 30.58 75.84 0.87
C GLU A 275 30.48 76.42 -0.54
N GLU A 276 29.29 76.99 -0.77
CA GLU A 276 28.83 77.82 -1.89
C GLU A 276 28.33 77.06 -3.14
N ARG A 277 27.26 77.43 -3.84
CA ARG A 277 26.14 78.39 -3.71
C ARG A 277 25.37 78.28 -5.04
N GLU A 278 24.07 78.61 -5.02
CA GLU A 278 23.21 79.01 -6.16
C GLU A 278 22.72 77.93 -7.17
N GLU A 279 21.45 77.55 -6.97
CA GLU A 279 20.30 77.91 -7.83
C GLU A 279 20.47 77.82 -9.36
N SER A 280 19.77 76.85 -10.00
CA SER A 280 18.79 77.07 -11.11
C SER A 280 18.56 75.82 -11.99
N ALA A 281 17.32 75.32 -11.94
CA ALA A 281 16.47 74.82 -13.03
C ALA A 281 16.98 73.81 -14.09
N ALA A 282 16.36 72.62 -14.10
CA ALA A 282 15.68 71.96 -15.25
C ALA A 282 15.41 70.47 -14.89
N LEU A 283 14.19 70.10 -14.48
CA LEU A 283 13.09 69.61 -15.31
C LEU A 283 12.94 68.08 -15.19
N GLY A 284 11.87 67.63 -14.53
CA GLY A 284 11.44 66.23 -14.46
C GLY A 284 10.71 65.88 -13.17
N ASP A 285 9.65 66.62 -12.83
CA ASP A 285 8.77 66.32 -11.69
C ASP A 285 7.44 65.81 -12.24
N ASP A 286 7.27 64.49 -12.28
CA ASP A 286 6.00 63.81 -12.47
C ASP A 286 5.65 63.11 -11.15
N VAL A 287 4.97 63.82 -10.25
CA VAL A 287 4.18 63.18 -9.18
C VAL A 287 2.80 63.82 -9.18
N GLU A 288 1.98 63.37 -10.14
CA GLU A 288 0.56 63.67 -10.19
C GLU A 288 -0.23 62.68 -9.32
N ASN A 289 -1.14 63.25 -8.54
CA ASN A 289 -2.12 62.60 -7.69
C ASN A 289 -2.85 61.43 -8.36
N HIS A 290 -2.90 60.27 -7.69
CA HIS A 290 -4.00 59.33 -7.88
C HIS A 290 -4.48 58.73 -6.56
N HIS A 291 -5.72 59.07 -6.20
CA HIS A 291 -6.63 58.12 -5.57
C HIS A 291 -6.79 56.89 -6.50
N ALA A 292 -6.46 55.68 -6.03
CA ALA A 292 -7.21 54.46 -6.32
C ALA A 292 -6.65 53.21 -5.60
N SER A 293 -7.58 52.29 -5.38
CA SER A 293 -7.59 50.95 -4.77
C SER A 293 -6.49 49.92 -5.09
N SER A 294 -6.55 48.85 -4.27
CA SER A 294 -6.07 47.46 -4.45
C SER A 294 -4.81 47.15 -3.64
N PHE A 295 -4.80 46.15 -2.75
CA PHE A 295 -5.04 44.75 -3.09
C PHE A 295 -6.13 44.05 -2.27
N ASN A 296 -7.14 43.59 -3.01
CA ASN A 296 -7.91 42.38 -2.73
C ASN A 296 -6.98 41.17 -2.92
N ASN A 297 -6.96 40.23 -1.99
CA ASN A 297 -6.39 38.89 -2.22
C ASN A 297 -7.53 37.90 -2.51
N PRO A 298 -7.73 37.44 -3.75
CA PRO A 298 -8.90 36.68 -4.18
C PRO A 298 -8.84 35.18 -3.84
N MET A 299 -7.99 34.73 -2.90
CA MET A 299 -7.80 33.30 -2.63
C MET A 299 -8.68 32.73 -1.50
N TYR A 300 -9.32 33.56 -0.66
CA TYR A 300 -10.03 33.07 0.53
C TYR A 300 -11.49 33.53 0.71
N GLU A 301 -12.07 34.27 -0.24
CA GLU A 301 -13.46 34.68 -0.16
C GLU A 301 -14.33 33.95 -1.19
N LYS A 302 -14.69 32.70 -0.89
CA LYS A 302 -15.99 32.16 -1.27
C LYS A 302 -16.63 31.47 -0.07
N PRO A 303 -17.85 31.86 0.35
CA PRO A 303 -18.59 31.12 1.35
C PRO A 303 -19.01 29.76 0.78
N ALA A 304 -18.93 28.72 1.62
CA ALA A 304 -19.52 27.42 1.32
C ALA A 304 -21.03 27.57 1.07
N PRO A 305 -21.59 26.96 0.00
CA PRO A 305 -23.04 26.93 -0.18
C PRO A 305 -23.65 26.02 0.90
N LYS A 306 -24.64 26.55 1.61
CA LYS A 306 -25.59 25.76 2.39
C LYS A 306 -26.44 24.95 1.40
N VAL A 307 -26.53 23.64 1.59
CA VAL A 307 -27.49 22.78 0.88
C VAL A 307 -28.29 22.01 1.92
N ASP A 308 -29.60 22.23 1.89
CA ASP A 308 -30.62 21.52 2.66
C ASP A 308 -30.78 20.06 2.20
N PRO A 309 -31.31 19.15 3.02
CA PRO A 309 -31.32 17.72 2.75
C PRO A 309 -32.49 17.35 1.84
N ALA A 310 -32.25 17.19 0.53
CA ALA A 310 -33.19 16.56 -0.38
C ALA A 310 -32.47 15.90 -1.56
N MET A 311 -32.43 14.57 -1.53
CA MET A 311 -32.67 13.64 -2.64
C MET A 311 -32.11 13.98 -4.03
N GLU A 312 -30.94 13.42 -4.38
CA GLU A 312 -30.52 13.11 -5.77
C GLU A 312 -29.71 11.80 -5.70
N VAL A 313 -30.24 10.65 -6.14
CA VAL A 313 -30.26 10.12 -7.53
C VAL A 313 -28.83 9.96 -8.07
N PHE A 314 -28.35 8.72 -8.04
CA PHE A 314 -27.10 8.32 -8.69
C PHE A 314 -27.36 8.14 -10.18
N ASP A 315 -26.67 8.93 -11.02
CA ASP A 315 -26.56 8.69 -12.45
C ASP A 315 -25.50 7.60 -12.70
N ASP A 316 -25.93 6.52 -13.33
CA ASP A 316 -25.10 5.43 -13.82
C ASP A 316 -24.24 5.93 -15.00
N VAL A 317 -22.91 5.89 -14.83
CA VAL A 317 -21.96 6.08 -15.94
C VAL A 317 -21.63 4.71 -16.53
N GLU A 318 -22.23 4.41 -17.67
CA GLU A 318 -21.87 3.29 -18.55
C GLU A 318 -20.43 3.45 -19.06
N LEU A 319 -19.59 2.45 -18.81
CA LEU A 319 -18.29 2.29 -19.48
C LEU A 319 -18.47 1.40 -20.72
N LEU A 320 -18.61 2.06 -21.88
CA LEU A 320 -18.48 1.45 -23.19
C LEU A 320 -17.02 1.08 -23.46
N VAL A 321 -16.72 -0.22 -23.44
CA VAL A 321 -15.49 -0.78 -24.02
C VAL A 321 -15.76 -1.06 -25.49
N LYS A 322 -14.97 -0.44 -26.37
CA LYS A 322 -14.91 -0.74 -27.80
C LYS A 322 -13.57 -1.37 -28.12
#